data_AF-F7K273-F1
#
_entry.id   AF-F7K273-F1
#
_cell.length_a   1.000
_cell.length_b   1.000
_cell.length_c   1.000
_cell.angle_alpha   90.00
_cell.angle_beta   90.00
_cell.angle_gamma   90.00
#
_symmetry.space_group_name_H-M   'P 1'
#
loop_
_entity.id
_entity.type
_entity.pdbx_description
1 polymer ?
#
loop_
_entity_poly.entity_id
_entity_poly.type
_entity_poly.pdbx_seq_one_letter_code
_entity_poly.pdbx_strand_id
1 'polypeptide(L)'
;SYCKEHGIRLSGPKLGRPSATAKVDKKQEYQDNTDRIEVERTFSLSKRCYGMSCITTKLEETQLTSIALSVFVTNLFRIQRRILCALLHLFRFWYDRNRYKSWKLQIAA
;
A
#
# COMPACT_ATOMS: atom_id res chain seq x y z
N SER A 1 16.17 24.75 -5.76
CA SER A 1 14.89 25.21 -6.32
C SER A 1 13.99 24.06 -6.78
N TYR A 2 14.55 23.07 -7.49
CA TYR A 2 13.83 21.93 -8.10
C TYR A 2 12.71 21.27 -7.28
N CYS A 3 12.96 20.87 -6.03
CA CYS A 3 11.95 20.17 -5.23
C CYS A 3 10.73 21.06 -4.93
N LYS A 4 10.95 22.35 -4.65
CA LYS A 4 9.85 23.31 -4.43
C LYS A 4 9.03 23.52 -5.70
N GLU A 5 9.70 23.59 -6.85
CA GLU A 5 9.08 23.79 -8.16
C GLU A 5 8.16 22.62 -8.55
N HIS A 6 8.55 21.39 -8.20
CA HIS A 6 7.78 20.18 -8.51
C HIS A 6 6.84 19.74 -7.37
N GLY A 7 6.66 20.58 -6.34
CA GLY A 7 5.86 20.23 -5.16
C GLY A 7 6.41 19.04 -4.36
N ILE A 8 7.67 18.65 -4.59
CA ILE A 8 8.34 17.56 -3.88
C ILE A 8 8.74 18.09 -2.50
N ARG A 9 8.08 17.54 -1.49
CA ARG A 9 8.40 17.85 -0.10
C ARG A 9 9.54 16.97 0.39
N LEU A 10 10.57 17.61 0.92
CA LEU A 10 11.65 16.92 1.62
C LEU A 10 11.20 16.67 3.06
N SER A 11 10.93 15.41 3.36
CA SER A 11 10.46 14.94 4.65
C SER A 11 11.61 14.36 5.47
N GLY A 12 11.46 14.37 6.79
CA GLY A 12 12.48 13.91 7.74
C GLY A 12 13.00 15.04 8.65
N PRO A 13 13.83 14.71 9.65
CA PRO A 13 14.31 15.70 10.60
C PRO A 13 15.15 16.75 9.89
N LYS A 14 14.84 18.03 10.10
CA LYS A 14 15.66 19.13 9.58
C LYS A 14 17.06 19.02 10.19
N LEU A 15 18.09 19.13 9.35
CA LEU A 15 19.46 19.22 9.82
C LEU A 15 19.63 20.53 10.64
N GLY A 16 20.23 20.43 11.82
CA GLY A 16 20.48 21.57 12.71
C GLY A 16 19.51 21.72 13.89
N ARG A 17 19.37 22.95 14.39
CA ARG A 17 18.61 23.23 15.63
C ARG A 17 17.09 23.14 15.38
N PRO A 18 16.31 22.52 16.30
CA PRO A 18 14.85 22.41 16.13
C PRO A 18 14.16 23.77 16.00
N SER A 19 13.27 23.91 15.01
CA SER A 19 12.44 25.10 14.82
C SER A 19 11.20 25.09 15.73
N ALA A 20 10.65 26.26 16.02
CA ALA A 20 9.47 26.41 16.88
C ALA A 20 8.22 25.63 16.40
N THR A 21 8.13 25.33 15.09
CA THR A 21 7.04 24.56 14.46
C THR A 21 7.15 23.03 14.58
N ALA A 22 8.11 22.51 15.37
CA ALA A 22 8.45 21.10 15.44
C ALA A 22 7.28 20.12 15.72
N LYS A 23 6.17 20.57 16.32
CA LYS A 23 4.99 19.70 16.59
C LYS A 23 4.19 19.37 15.33
N VAL A 24 3.99 20.34 14.43
CA VAL A 24 3.26 20.13 13.16
C VAL A 24 4.12 19.32 12.18
N ASP A 25 5.42 19.62 12.16
CA ASP A 25 6.41 18.90 11.34
C ASP A 25 6.39 17.38 11.66
N LYS A 26 6.22 16.98 12.93
CA LYS A 26 6.19 15.56 13.34
C LYS A 26 5.01 14.75 12.78
N LYS A 27 3.80 15.32 12.73
CA LYS A 27 2.62 14.59 12.20
C LYS A 27 2.78 14.34 10.71
N GLN A 28 3.25 15.35 9.99
CA GLN A 28 3.48 15.30 8.56
C GLN A 28 4.62 14.32 8.21
N GLU A 29 5.71 14.37 8.97
CA GLU A 29 6.85 13.44 8.86
C GLU A 29 6.45 11.99 9.08
N TYR A 30 5.58 11.73 10.07
CA TYR A 30 5.08 10.38 10.33
C TYR A 30 4.26 9.83 9.16
N GLN A 31 3.40 10.65 8.57
CA GLN A 31 2.61 10.27 7.39
C GLN A 31 3.53 9.92 6.22
N ASP A 32 4.52 10.78 5.91
CA ASP A 32 5.46 10.50 4.82
C ASP A 32 6.29 9.26 5.04
N ASN A 33 6.72 9.03 6.27
CA ASN A 33 7.47 7.83 6.60
C ASN A 33 6.60 6.58 6.43
N THR A 34 5.32 6.64 6.80
CA THR A 34 4.36 5.54 6.59
C THR A 34 4.17 5.26 5.10
N ASP A 35 3.96 6.32 4.30
CA ASP A 35 3.76 6.21 2.85
C ASP A 35 5.02 5.66 2.15
N ARG A 36 6.20 6.17 2.51
CA ARG A 36 7.49 5.66 2.02
C ARG A 36 7.67 4.19 2.34
N ILE A 37 7.40 3.79 3.58
CA ILE A 37 7.54 2.40 4.03
C ILE A 37 6.60 1.47 3.23
N GLU A 38 5.37 1.89 2.93
CA GLU A 38 4.44 1.10 2.11
C GLU A 38 5.00 0.85 0.70
N VAL A 39 5.57 1.89 0.09
CA VAL A 39 6.20 1.83 -1.23
C VAL A 39 7.44 0.92 -1.21
N GLU A 40 8.36 1.14 -0.28
CA GLU A 40 9.61 0.35 -0.15
C GLU A 40 9.33 -1.13 0.10
N ARG A 41 8.34 -1.44 0.95
CA ARG A 41 7.91 -2.83 1.19
C ARG A 41 7.39 -3.49 -0.09
N THR A 42 6.61 -2.75 -0.87
CA THR A 42 6.07 -3.25 -2.14
C THR A 42 7.20 -3.53 -3.13
N PHE A 43 8.15 -2.60 -3.29
CA PHE A 43 9.32 -2.82 -4.15
C PHE A 43 10.20 -3.98 -3.69
N SER A 44 10.42 -4.11 -2.37
CA SER A 44 11.17 -5.24 -1.79
C SER A 44 10.52 -6.57 -2.15
N LEU A 45 9.19 -6.65 -2.05
CA LEU A 45 8.43 -7.84 -2.37
C LEU A 45 8.44 -8.12 -3.88
N SER A 46 8.25 -7.11 -4.73
CA SER A 46 8.31 -7.29 -6.18
C SER A 46 9.68 -7.79 -6.65
N LYS A 47 10.77 -7.25 -6.09
CA LYS A 47 12.13 -7.66 -6.42
C LYS A 47 12.44 -9.09 -5.97
N ARG A 48 12.08 -9.46 -4.74
CA ARG A 48 12.41 -10.78 -4.15
C ARG A 48 11.46 -11.89 -4.58
N CYS A 49 10.17 -11.60 -4.64
CA CYS A 49 9.12 -12.62 -4.77
C CYS A 49 8.45 -12.63 -6.14
N TYR A 50 8.41 -11.49 -6.86
CA TYR A 50 7.78 -11.41 -8.18
C TYR A 50 8.78 -11.35 -9.33
N GLY A 51 10.04 -11.71 -9.08
CA GLY A 51 11.05 -11.87 -10.13
C GLY A 51 11.49 -10.57 -10.80
N MET A 52 11.11 -9.41 -10.25
CA MET A 52 11.49 -8.12 -10.84
C MET A 52 13.01 -7.89 -10.84
N SER A 53 13.74 -8.52 -9.91
CA SER A 53 15.22 -8.51 -9.90
C SER A 53 15.86 -9.40 -10.98
N CYS A 54 15.07 -10.27 -11.62
CA CYS A 54 15.53 -11.22 -12.63
C CYS A 54 15.23 -10.76 -14.06
N ILE A 55 14.71 -9.53 -14.23
CA ILE A 55 14.42 -8.99 -15.57
C ILE A 55 15.76 -8.65 -16.24
N THR A 56 16.16 -9.49 -17.19
CA THR A 56 17.37 -9.32 -18.00
C THR A 56 17.03 -9.42 -19.48
N THR A 57 16.58 -8.32 -20.06
CA THR A 57 16.23 -8.23 -21.49
C THR A 57 17.33 -7.51 -22.26
N LYS A 58 17.47 -7.79 -23.56
CA LYS A 58 18.57 -7.22 -24.38
C LYS A 58 18.32 -5.79 -24.86
N LEU A 59 17.05 -5.44 -25.11
CA LEU A 59 16.64 -4.14 -25.62
C LEU A 59 16.06 -3.29 -24.49
N GLU A 60 16.40 -2.01 -24.47
CA GLU A 60 15.92 -1.03 -23.49
C GLU A 60 14.40 -0.96 -23.45
N GLU A 61 13.75 -0.85 -24.61
CA GLU A 61 12.28 -0.80 -24.72
C GLU A 61 11.61 -2.02 -24.08
N THR A 62 12.13 -3.22 -24.34
CA THR A 62 11.61 -4.45 -23.74
C THR A 62 11.85 -4.50 -22.24
N GLN A 63 12.96 -3.92 -21.76
CA GLN A 63 13.28 -3.86 -20.34
C GLN A 63 12.32 -2.96 -19.59
N LEU A 64 12.12 -1.74 -20.11
CA LEU A 64 11.24 -0.73 -19.51
C LEU A 64 9.79 -1.21 -19.51
N THR A 65 9.32 -1.80 -20.62
CA THR A 65 7.97 -2.37 -20.70
C THR A 65 7.79 -3.56 -19.75
N SER A 66 8.79 -4.44 -19.61
CA SER A 66 8.75 -5.56 -18.65
C SER A 66 8.69 -5.09 -17.20
N ILE A 67 9.46 -4.05 -16.85
CA ILE A 67 9.41 -3.43 -15.52
C ILE A 67 8.03 -2.79 -15.29
N ALA A 68 7.52 -2.02 -16.25
CA ALA A 68 6.22 -1.36 -16.15
C ALA A 68 5.08 -2.36 -15.95
N LEU A 69 5.05 -3.45 -16.73
CA LEU A 69 4.08 -4.53 -16.60
C LEU A 69 4.19 -5.21 -15.23
N SER A 70 5.41 -5.44 -14.73
CA SER A 70 5.62 -6.04 -13.40
C SER A 70 5.05 -5.16 -12.27
N VAL A 71 5.23 -3.84 -12.35
CA VAL A 71 4.62 -2.88 -11.41
C VAL A 71 3.10 -2.85 -11.54
N PHE A 72 2.58 -2.84 -12.77
CA PHE A 72 1.14 -2.86 -13.03
C PHE A 72 0.47 -4.11 -12.42
N VAL A 73 1.01 -5.30 -12.73
CA VAL A 73 0.49 -6.58 -12.24
C VAL A 73 0.59 -6.67 -10.71
N THR A 74 1.68 -6.19 -10.10
CA THR A 74 1.82 -6.11 -8.63
C THR A 74 0.67 -5.31 -8.01
N ASN A 75 0.35 -4.14 -8.58
CA ASN A 75 -0.73 -3.28 -8.09
C ASN A 75 -2.11 -3.92 -8.32
N LEU A 76 -2.31 -4.58 -9.46
CA LEU A 76 -3.54 -5.29 -9.77
C LEU A 76 -3.84 -6.36 -8.73
N PHE A 77 -2.87 -7.23 -8.41
CA PHE A 77 -3.04 -8.26 -7.38
C PHE A 77 -3.30 -7.66 -6.00
N ARG A 78 -2.69 -6.52 -5.67
CA ARG A 78 -2.95 -5.80 -4.41
C ARG A 78 -4.42 -5.37 -4.31
N ILE A 79 -4.97 -4.79 -5.37
CA ILE A 79 -6.37 -4.36 -5.42
C ILE A 79 -7.31 -5.57 -5.37
N GLN A 80 -7.05 -6.60 -6.19
CA GLN A 80 -7.84 -7.83 -6.20
C GLN A 80 -7.89 -8.49 -4.83
N ARG A 81 -6.74 -8.56 -4.13
CA ARG A 81 -6.68 -9.10 -2.76
C ARG A 81 -7.53 -8.29 -1.79
N ARG A 82 -7.51 -6.95 -1.87
CA ARG A 82 -8.35 -6.09 -1.02
C ARG A 82 -9.84 -6.33 -1.27
N ILE A 83 -10.24 -6.42 -2.54
CA ILE A 83 -11.62 -6.72 -2.94
C ILE A 83 -12.04 -8.09 -2.40
N LEU A 84 -11.21 -9.12 -2.62
CA LEU A 84 -11.49 -10.48 -2.13
C LEU A 84 -11.64 -10.52 -0.61
N CYS A 85 -10.71 -9.90 0.14
CA CYS A 85 -10.81 -9.82 1.60
C CYS A 85 -12.10 -9.13 2.04
N ALA A 86 -12.48 -8.01 1.42
CA ALA A 86 -13.72 -7.31 1.74
C ALA A 86 -14.96 -8.19 1.48
N LEU A 87 -15.01 -8.90 0.35
CA LEU A 87 -16.08 -9.83 0.02
C LEU A 87 -16.18 -10.97 1.04
N LEU A 88 -15.06 -11.55 1.46
CA LEU A 88 -15.03 -12.60 2.48
C LEU A 88 -15.51 -12.09 3.84
N HIS A 89 -15.15 -10.86 4.22
CA HIS A 89 -15.66 -10.23 5.44
C HIS A 89 -17.16 -9.99 5.38
N LEU A 90 -17.69 -9.53 4.26
CA LEU A 90 -19.13 -9.35 4.06
C LEU A 90 -19.88 -10.68 4.12
N PHE A 91 -19.36 -11.72 3.47
CA PHE A 91 -19.94 -13.06 3.51
C PHE A 91 -19.98 -13.60 4.94
N ARG A 92 -18.87 -13.49 5.68
CA ARG A 92 -18.81 -13.92 7.08
C ARG A 92 -19.79 -13.15 7.95
N PHE A 93 -19.85 -11.83 7.81
CA PHE A 93 -20.81 -11.00 8.54
C PHE A 93 -22.25 -11.41 8.26
N TRP A 94 -22.58 -11.66 6.99
CA TRP A 94 -23.92 -12.12 6.61
C TRP A 94 -24.24 -13.50 7.18
N TYR A 95 -23.29 -14.44 7.11
CA TYR A 95 -23.42 -15.77 7.68
C TYR A 95 -23.67 -15.72 9.20
N ASP A 96 -22.86 -14.97 9.94
CA ASP A 96 -22.99 -14.80 11.39
C ASP A 96 -24.33 -14.15 11.76
N ARG A 97 -24.77 -13.15 10.98
CA ARG A 97 -26.08 -12.50 11.18
C ARG A 97 -27.25 -13.45 10.95
N ASN A 98 -27.19 -14.29 9.93
CA ASN A 98 -28.22 -15.28 9.67
C ASN A 98 -28.27 -16.36 10.75
N ARG A 99 -27.11 -16.81 11.24
CA ARG A 99 -27.02 -17.74 12.36
C ARG A 99 -27.67 -17.15 13.62
N TYR A 100 -27.36 -15.89 13.95
CA TYR A 100 -27.99 -15.20 15.08
C TYR A 100 -29.51 -15.09 14.93
N LYS A 101 -30.02 -14.73 13.75
CA LYS A 101 -31.46 -14.69 13.47
C LYS A 101 -32.12 -16.05 13.67
N SER A 102 -31.51 -17.12 13.15
CA SER A 102 -31.99 -18.49 13.29
C SER A 102 -32.05 -18.94 14.76
N TRP A 103 -31.00 -18.68 15.53
CA TRP A 103 -30.97 -18.97 16.97
C TRP A 103 -32.05 -18.19 17.74
N LYS A 104 -32.23 -16.90 17.43
CA LYS A 104 -33.27 -16.08 18.06
C LYS A 104 -34.69 -16.60 17.77
N LEU A 105 -34.94 -17.09 16.56
CA LEU A 105 -36.22 -17.68 16.19
C LEU A 105 -36.49 -19.00 16.93
N GLN A 106 -35.46 -19.81 17.17
CA GLN A 106 -35.59 -21.06 17.94
C GLN A 106 -35.83 -20.83 19.43
N ILE A 107 -35.31 -19.75 20.02
CA ILE A 107 -35.52 -19.41 21.44
C ILE A 107 -36.90 -18.75 21.65
N ALA A 108 -37.46 -18.13 20.61
CA ALA A 108 -38.75 -17.44 20.69
C ALA A 108 -39.97 -18.32 20.34
N ALA A 109 -39.74 -19.59 19.96
CA ALA A 109 -40.77 -20.60 19.71
C ALA A 109 -40.88 -21.55 20.91
#